data_AF-A0A7C5I5I8-F1
#
_entry.id   AF-A0A7C5I5I8-F1
#
_cell.length_a   1.000
_cell.length_b   1.000
_cell.length_c   1.000
_cell.angle_alpha   90.00
_cell.angle_beta   90.00
_cell.angle_gamma   90.00
#
_symmetry.space_group_name_H-M   'P 1'
#
loop_
_entity.id
_entity.type
_entity.pdbx_description
1 polymer ?
#
loop_
_entity_poly.entity_id
_entity_poly.type
_entity_poly.pdbx_seq_one_letter_code
_entity_poly.pdbx_strand_id
1 'polypeptide(L)'
;KGGIFFIFPFIIGTGAGAAIGMLLIFLAFLFFTIGIFESFRKEPDETYTYDFHDERETVDTERFGERSVKGGGVVLIGPFPIVFGTDWDIAHTMLVIALILILIMILLYFSGILPQ
;
A
#
# COMPACT_ATOMS: atom_id res chain seq x y z
N LYS A 1 -5.31 1.81 -10.62
CA LYS A 1 -5.82 1.56 -9.25
C LYS A 1 -4.63 1.23 -8.36
N GLY A 2 -4.14 2.18 -7.56
CA GLY A 2 -2.98 1.99 -6.70
C GLY A 2 -3.41 1.71 -5.25
N GLY A 3 -2.70 0.80 -4.58
CA GLY A 3 -2.79 0.62 -3.12
C GLY A 3 -1.72 1.46 -2.43
N ILE A 4 -2.03 2.00 -1.24
CA ILE A 4 -1.06 2.75 -0.44
C ILE A 4 -0.46 1.79 0.60
N PHE A 5 0.85 1.53 0.50
CA PHE A 5 1.60 0.68 1.44
C PHE A 5 2.32 1.57 2.47
N PHE A 6 1.94 1.47 3.74
CA PHE A 6 2.57 2.21 4.83
C PHE A 6 3.54 1.33 5.60
N ILE A 7 4.82 1.71 5.62
CA ILE A 7 5.87 1.08 6.44
C ILE A 7 6.19 2.06 7.57
N PHE A 8 6.10 1.61 8.82
CA PHE A 8 6.52 2.40 9.97
C PHE A 8 8.00 2.12 10.28
N PRO A 9 8.91 3.08 10.05
CA PRO A 9 10.31 2.89 10.45
C PRO A 9 10.41 2.89 11.98
N PHE A 10 10.92 1.79 12.56
CA PHE A 10 11.19 1.69 13.99
C PHE A 10 12.70 1.51 14.23
N ILE A 11 13.28 2.36 15.07
CA ILE A 11 14.72 2.38 15.36
C ILE A 11 14.91 2.42 16.87
N ILE A 12 15.70 1.47 17.38
CA ILE A 12 16.15 1.44 18.77
C ILE A 12 17.61 1.92 18.79
N GLY A 13 17.87 3.05 19.42
CA GLY A 13 19.23 3.57 19.56
C GLY A 13 19.34 4.51 20.75
N THR A 14 20.46 4.44 21.47
CA THR A 14 20.74 5.25 22.65
C THR A 14 21.82 6.28 22.33
N GLY A 15 21.56 7.56 22.60
CA GLY A 15 22.52 8.66 22.43
C GLY A 15 22.13 9.69 21.37
N ALA A 16 22.87 10.81 21.32
CA ALA A 16 22.54 11.94 20.45
C ALA A 16 22.61 11.61 18.94
N GLY A 17 23.54 10.74 18.52
CA GLY A 17 23.64 10.30 17.13
C GLY A 17 22.42 9.51 16.66
N ALA A 18 21.85 8.67 17.53
CA ALA A 18 20.62 7.93 17.24
C ALA A 18 19.43 8.88 17.07
N ALA A 19 19.35 9.94 17.88
CA ALA A 19 18.31 10.97 17.73
C ALA A 19 18.41 11.72 16.40
N ILE A 20 19.62 12.06 15.96
CA ILE A 20 19.85 12.72 14.66
C ILE A 20 19.48 11.78 13.50
N GLY A 21 19.88 10.51 13.56
CA GLY A 21 19.52 9.52 12.55
C GLY A 21 18.01 9.29 12.48
N MET A 22 17.35 9.16 13.63
CA MET A 22 15.90 9.04 13.73
C MET A 22 15.19 10.26 13.12
N LEU A 23 15.66 11.47 13.42
CA LEU A 23 15.11 12.72 12.88
C LEU A 23 15.25 12.79 11.34
N LEU A 24 16.40 12.38 10.80
CA LEU A 24 16.62 12.34 9.35
C LEU A 24 15.70 11.35 8.63
N ILE A 25 15.54 10.14 9.19
CA ILE A 25 14.65 9.12 8.61
C ILE A 25 13.19 9.55 8.73
N PHE A 26 12.80 10.17 9.85
CA PHE A 26 11.47 10.73 10.03
C PHE A 26 11.17 11.83 9.01
N LEU A 27 12.12 12.76 8.78
CA LEU A 27 11.98 13.79 7.76
C LEU A 27 11.83 13.19 6.36
N ALA A 28 12.67 12.21 6.01
CA ALA A 28 12.60 11.54 4.71
C ALA A 28 11.25 10.85 4.50
N PHE A 29 10.73 10.16 5.53
CA PHE A 29 9.42 9.54 5.48
C PHE A 29 8.29 10.57 5.38
N LEU A 30 8.39 11.69 6.09
CA LEU A 30 7.43 12.78 6.01
C LEU A 30 7.39 13.38 4.60
N PHE A 31 8.56 13.66 4.00
CA PHE A 31 8.63 14.15 2.62
C PHE A 31 8.18 13.12 1.61
N PHE A 32 8.47 11.84 1.81
CA PHE A 32 8.01 10.76 0.95
C PHE A 32 6.49 10.63 0.96
N THR A 33 5.86 10.69 2.14
CA THR A 33 4.40 10.62 2.27
C THR A 33 3.72 11.86 1.66
N ILE A 34 4.26 13.06 1.88
CA ILE A 34 3.76 14.30 1.27
C ILE A 34 3.98 14.31 -0.25
N GLY A 35 5.15 13.90 -0.74
CA GLY A 35 5.48 13.87 -2.17
C GLY A 35 4.69 12.82 -2.95
N ILE A 36 4.40 11.67 -2.33
CA ILE A 36 3.44 10.70 -2.85
C ILE A 36 2.05 11.32 -2.91
N PHE A 37 1.62 12.02 -1.87
CA PHE A 37 0.30 12.65 -1.83
C PHE A 37 0.13 13.73 -2.91
N GLU A 38 1.20 14.48 -3.23
CA GLU A 38 1.23 15.41 -4.35
C GLU A 38 1.10 14.70 -5.70
N SER A 39 1.67 13.50 -5.84
CA SER A 39 1.47 12.64 -7.02
C SER A 39 0.04 12.11 -7.15
N PHE A 40 -0.69 11.96 -6.03
CA PHE A 40 -2.11 11.58 -6.02
C PHE A 40 -3.09 12.75 -6.25
N ARG A 41 -2.65 14.01 -6.14
CA ARG A 41 -3.45 15.19 -6.49
C ARG A 41 -3.44 15.53 -7.98
N LYS A 42 -2.56 14.92 -8.78
CA LYS A 42 -2.57 15.02 -10.26
C LYS A 42 -3.48 13.94 -10.87
N GLU A 43 -4.77 14.02 -10.57
CA GLU A 43 -5.80 13.45 -11.44
C GLU A 43 -7.14 14.19 -11.22
N PRO A 44 -7.27 15.40 -11.79
CA PRO A 44 -8.56 15.80 -12.32
C PRO A 44 -8.45 16.34 -13.75
N ASP A 45 -9.43 15.93 -14.56
CA ASP A 45 -9.73 16.33 -15.94
C ASP A 45 -8.84 15.79 -17.06
N GLU A 46 -9.39 14.82 -17.81
CA GLU A 46 -9.71 15.06 -19.22
C GLU A 46 -11.12 14.54 -19.57
N THR A 47 -11.96 15.51 -19.89
CA THR A 47 -13.33 15.47 -20.40
C THR A 47 -13.46 14.59 -21.65
N TYR A 48 -14.33 13.58 -21.61
CA TYR A 48 -14.80 12.90 -22.83
C TYR A 48 -16.02 13.64 -23.38
N THR A 49 -15.84 14.29 -24.53
CA THR A 49 -16.91 14.89 -25.34
C THR A 49 -17.90 13.80 -25.79
N TYR A 50 -19.17 13.98 -25.45
CA TYR A 50 -20.27 13.16 -25.96
C TYR A 50 -20.65 13.62 -27.37
N ASP A 51 -20.46 12.72 -28.34
CA ASP A 51 -20.98 12.86 -29.69
C ASP A 51 -22.46 12.42 -29.70
N PHE A 52 -23.30 13.26 -30.30
CA PHE A 52 -24.75 13.09 -30.36
C PHE A 52 -25.09 12.11 -31.48
N HIS A 53 -25.63 10.92 -31.17
CA HIS A 53 -26.45 10.17 -32.11
C HIS A 53 -27.46 9.22 -31.41
N ASP A 54 -28.73 9.50 -31.71
CA ASP A 54 -29.86 8.57 -31.92
C ASP A 54 -30.64 7.96 -30.72
N GLU A 55 -31.78 8.61 -30.44
CA GLU A 55 -33.13 8.05 -30.36
C GLU A 55 -33.29 6.55 -29.97
N ARG A 56 -33.32 6.24 -28.66
CA ARG A 56 -34.32 5.33 -28.06
C ARG A 56 -34.23 5.26 -26.52
N GLU A 57 -35.40 5.30 -25.89
CA GLU A 57 -35.61 5.13 -24.45
C GLU A 57 -35.01 3.81 -23.92
N THR A 58 -34.10 3.93 -22.96
CA THR A 58 -34.16 3.19 -21.69
C THR A 58 -33.46 4.05 -20.66
N VAL A 59 -34.16 4.44 -19.59
CA VAL A 59 -33.60 5.15 -18.44
C VAL A 59 -32.66 4.19 -17.71
N ASP A 60 -31.42 4.09 -18.21
CA ASP A 60 -30.33 3.46 -17.48
C ASP A 60 -29.89 4.46 -16.42
N THR A 61 -30.36 4.19 -15.20
CA THR A 61 -29.90 4.86 -13.99
C THR A 61 -28.38 4.83 -14.00
N GLU A 62 -27.79 6.01 -14.16
CA GLU A 62 -26.37 6.26 -14.09
C GLU A 62 -25.78 5.46 -12.94
N ARG A 63 -25.03 4.40 -13.26
CA ARG A 63 -24.13 3.78 -12.30
C ARG A 63 -23.07 4.82 -12.02
N PHE A 64 -23.35 5.72 -11.08
CA PHE A 64 -22.34 6.40 -10.30
C PHE A 64 -21.31 5.33 -9.97
N GLY A 65 -20.15 5.41 -10.62
CA GLY A 65 -19.10 4.44 -10.47
C GLY A 65 -18.62 4.54 -9.04
N GLU A 66 -19.23 3.77 -8.14
CA GLU A 66 -18.75 3.54 -6.81
C GLU A 66 -17.37 2.92 -6.99
N ARG A 67 -16.33 3.77 -7.00
CA ARG A 67 -14.95 3.34 -6.85
C ARG A 67 -14.89 2.72 -5.46
N SER A 68 -15.29 1.46 -5.36
CA SER A 68 -15.11 0.67 -4.16
C SER A 68 -13.61 0.68 -3.89
N VAL A 69 -13.23 1.33 -2.80
CA VAL A 69 -11.84 1.45 -2.40
C VAL A 69 -11.40 0.05 -2.03
N LYS A 70 -10.63 -0.54 -2.93
CA LYS A 70 -10.06 -1.87 -2.79
C LYS A 70 -8.87 -1.77 -1.82
N GLY A 71 -8.97 -2.37 -0.64
CA GLY A 71 -7.97 -2.30 0.42
C GLY A 71 -7.75 -3.64 1.13
N GLY A 72 -6.64 -3.78 1.84
CA GLY A 72 -6.32 -5.00 2.59
C GLY A 72 -5.03 -4.87 3.38
N GLY A 73 -4.73 -5.88 4.20
CA GLY A 73 -3.55 -5.92 5.05
C GLY A 73 -3.23 -7.33 5.55
N VAL A 74 -2.04 -7.49 6.13
CA VAL A 74 -1.56 -8.75 6.68
C VAL A 74 -1.10 -8.54 8.11
N VAL A 75 -1.52 -9.43 9.01
CA VAL A 75 -1.01 -9.53 10.38
C VAL A 75 -0.21 -10.82 10.50
N LEU A 76 1.08 -10.71 10.84
CA LEU A 76 1.95 -11.86 11.07
C LEU A 76 1.90 -12.24 12.55
N ILE A 77 1.21 -13.34 12.89
CA ILE A 77 1.21 -13.91 14.24
C ILE A 77 2.19 -15.08 14.23
N GLY A 78 3.46 -14.79 14.54
CA GLY A 78 4.54 -15.73 14.27
C GLY A 78 4.72 -15.97 12.76
N PRO A 79 5.20 -17.14 12.31
CA PRO A 79 5.34 -17.44 10.88
C PRO A 79 4.00 -17.70 10.18
N PHE A 80 2.86 -17.50 10.86
CA PHE A 80 1.53 -17.70 10.29
C PHE A 80 0.90 -16.34 9.92
N PRO A 81 0.79 -16.02 8.61
CA PRO A 81 0.19 -14.77 8.17
C PRO A 81 -1.35 -14.87 8.18
N ILE A 82 -1.99 -13.84 8.73
CA ILE A 82 -3.44 -13.64 8.65
C ILE A 82 -3.71 -12.50 7.68
N VAL A 83 -4.40 -12.79 6.58
CA VAL A 83 -4.61 -11.85 5.49
C VAL A 83 -6.06 -11.38 5.45
N PHE A 84 -6.25 -10.07 5.35
CA PHE A 84 -7.55 -9.42 5.21
C PHE A 84 -7.57 -8.60 3.92
N GLY A 85 -8.66 -8.65 3.18
CA GLY A 85 -8.84 -7.87 1.96
C GLY A 85 -10.31 -7.63 1.68
N THR A 86 -10.62 -6.49 1.07
CA THR A 86 -11.97 -6.18 0.57
C THR A 86 -12.39 -7.07 -0.59
N ASP A 87 -11.42 -7.71 -1.24
CA ASP A 87 -11.61 -8.56 -2.40
C ASP A 87 -10.61 -9.72 -2.39
N TRP A 88 -10.99 -10.82 -3.04
CA TRP A 88 -10.13 -12.00 -3.21
C TRP A 88 -8.81 -11.68 -3.91
N ASP A 89 -8.80 -10.77 -4.89
CA ASP A 89 -7.58 -10.35 -5.59
C ASP A 89 -6.56 -9.69 -4.65
N ILE A 90 -7.04 -8.82 -3.75
CA ILE A 90 -6.17 -8.17 -2.77
C ILE A 90 -5.69 -9.19 -1.74
N ALA A 91 -6.60 -10.03 -1.24
CA ALA A 91 -6.25 -11.04 -0.26
C ALA A 91 -5.17 -11.99 -0.81
N HIS A 92 -5.27 -12.43 -2.07
CA HIS A 92 -4.23 -13.26 -2.70
C HIS A 92 -2.90 -12.50 -2.85
N THR A 93 -2.94 -11.26 -3.32
CA THR A 93 -1.72 -10.45 -3.48
C THR A 93 -1.00 -10.28 -2.14
N MET A 94 -1.75 -9.95 -1.09
CA MET A 94 -1.25 -9.79 0.28
C MET A 94 -0.69 -11.09 0.86
N LEU A 95 -1.34 -12.23 0.60
CA LEU A 95 -0.86 -13.55 1.00
C LEU A 95 0.49 -13.87 0.37
N VAL A 96 0.65 -13.63 -0.94
CA VAL A 96 1.89 -13.89 -1.67
C VAL A 96 3.03 -13.04 -1.12
N ILE A 97 2.79 -11.74 -0.90
CA ILE A 97 3.79 -10.84 -0.30
C ILE A 97 4.20 -11.35 1.09
N ALA A 98 3.24 -11.75 1.92
CA ALA A 98 3.52 -12.28 3.25
C ALA A 98 4.38 -13.54 3.21
N LEU A 99 4.09 -14.46 2.28
CA LEU A 99 4.83 -15.69 2.10
C LEU A 99 6.28 -15.43 1.66
N ILE A 100 6.49 -14.50 0.73
CA ILE A 100 7.82 -14.07 0.29
C ILE A 100 8.61 -13.49 1.46
N LEU A 101 7.99 -12.65 2.28
CA LEU A 101 8.64 -12.08 3.47
C LEU A 101 9.04 -13.15 4.48
N ILE A 102 8.17 -14.12 4.75
CA ILE A 102 8.48 -15.26 5.63
C ILE A 102 9.67 -16.06 5.07
N LEU A 103 9.69 -16.31 3.75
CA LEU A 103 10.79 -17.04 3.11
C LEU A 103 12.12 -16.29 3.24
N ILE A 104 12.12 -14.97 3.02
CA ILE A 104 13.30 -14.12 3.21
C ILE A 104 13.76 -14.15 4.67
N MET A 105 12.84 -14.06 5.63
CA MET A 105 13.13 -14.12 7.05
C MET A 105 13.79 -15.46 7.42
N ILE A 106 13.26 -16.58 6.92
CA ILE A 106 13.83 -17.91 7.11
C ILE A 106 15.24 -17.99 6.51
N LEU A 107 15.42 -17.50 5.28
CA LEU A 107 16.72 -17.51 4.62
C LEU A 107 17.77 -16.71 5.40
N LEU A 108 17.39 -15.54 5.92
CA LEU A 108 18.25 -14.70 6.76
C LEU A 108 18.58 -15.35 8.10
N TYR A 109 17.61 -16.04 8.71
CA TYR A 109 17.82 -16.79 9.94
C TYR A 109 18.86 -17.90 9.74
N PHE A 110 18.76 -18.66 8.64
CA PHE A 110 19.69 -19.75 8.34
C PHE A 110 21.03 -19.30 7.75
N SER A 111 21.12 -18.10 7.15
CA SER A 111 22.38 -17.62 6.55
C SER A 111 23.45 -17.24 7.58
N GLY A 112 23.12 -17.30 8.88
CA GLY A 112 24.04 -16.94 9.96
C GLY A 112 24.32 -15.44 10.08
N ILE A 113 23.61 -14.61 9.31
CA ILE A 113 23.69 -13.14 9.37
C ILE A 113 23.05 -12.61 10.66
N LEU A 114 22.05 -13.31 11.21
CA LEU A 114 21.51 -12.99 12.54
C LEU A 114 22.39 -13.61 13.64
N PRO A 115 22.72 -12.86 14.72
CA PRO A 115 23.35 -13.43 15.90
C PRO A 115 22.39 -14.46 16.52
N GLN A 116 22.93 -15.65 16.78
CA GLN A 116 22.23 -16.82 17.30
C GLN A 116 21.81 -16.63 18.76
#